data_AF-A0AAV9GHG8-F1
#
_entry.id   AF-A0AAV9GHG8-F1
#
_cell.length_a   1.000
_cell.length_b   1.000
_cell.length_c   1.000
_cell.angle_alpha   90.00
_cell.angle_beta   90.00
_cell.angle_gamma   90.00
#
_symmetry.space_group_name_H-M   'P 1'
#
loop_
_entity.id
_entity.type
_entity.pdbx_description
1 polymer ?
#
loop_
_entity_poly.entity_id
_entity_poly.type
_entity_poly.pdbx_seq_one_letter_code
_entity_poly.pdbx_strand_id
1 'polypeptide(L)'
;MEPREGNLCGWCPERIVQVECDTCKVIKYCSAWCQTMDEPRHRKDCHRIKVTREKMEAEEGALRAHPGNFLMPANVFETAVGRFGELPGTAAYMSAKLEAALALSEVRTRTAV
;
A
#
# COMPACT_ATOMS: atom_id res chain seq x y z
N MET A 1 18.68 -28.33 -10.30
CA MET A 1 18.39 -27.17 -9.43
C MET A 1 17.22 -26.45 -10.07
N GLU A 2 16.03 -26.64 -9.52
CA GLU A 2 14.82 -26.00 -10.06
C GLU A 2 14.74 -24.54 -9.61
N PRO A 3 14.32 -23.59 -10.48
CA PRO A 3 14.17 -22.20 -10.10
C PRO A 3 13.00 -22.08 -9.11
N ARG A 4 13.28 -21.53 -7.93
CA ARG A 4 12.26 -21.22 -6.94
C ARG A 4 11.48 -19.99 -7.41
N GLU A 5 10.44 -20.23 -8.21
CA GLU A 5 9.47 -19.21 -8.61
C GLU A 5 8.80 -18.63 -7.35
N GLY A 6 8.86 -17.30 -7.20
CA GLY A 6 7.98 -16.59 -6.25
C GLY A 6 8.62 -15.64 -5.25
N ASN A 7 9.94 -15.39 -5.24
CA ASN A 7 10.54 -14.44 -4.30
C ASN A 7 11.87 -13.86 -4.83
N LEU A 8 11.78 -13.00 -5.86
CA LEU A 8 12.95 -12.33 -6.44
C LEU A 8 13.30 -11.05 -5.68
N CYS A 9 14.59 -10.87 -5.41
CA CYS A 9 15.11 -9.64 -4.82
C CYS A 9 14.95 -8.44 -5.79
N GLY A 10 14.53 -7.28 -5.27
CA GLY A 10 14.37 -6.04 -6.05
C GLY A 10 15.68 -5.55 -6.73
N TRP A 11 16.84 -5.85 -6.12
CA TRP A 11 18.16 -5.45 -6.63
C TRP A 11 18.89 -6.53 -7.47
N CYS A 12 19.13 -7.72 -6.91
CA CYS A 12 19.88 -8.81 -7.57
C CYS A 12 18.97 -9.95 -8.06
N PRO A 13 19.40 -10.75 -9.04
CA PRO A 13 18.60 -11.86 -9.57
C PRO A 13 18.67 -13.16 -8.74
N GLU A 14 19.54 -13.25 -7.72
CA GLU A 14 20.15 -14.55 -7.39
C GLU A 14 19.78 -15.11 -6.00
N ARG A 15 18.74 -14.61 -5.33
CA ARG A 15 18.44 -15.03 -3.95
C ARG A 15 16.97 -14.98 -3.59
N ILE A 16 16.64 -15.87 -2.67
CA ILE A 16 15.38 -15.89 -1.91
C ILE A 16 15.32 -14.61 -1.07
N VAL A 17 14.18 -13.93 -1.09
CA VAL A 17 13.94 -12.76 -0.24
C VAL A 17 13.98 -13.15 1.23
N GLN A 18 14.56 -12.29 2.06
CA GLN A 18 14.68 -12.47 3.51
C GLN A 18 14.20 -11.25 4.28
N VAL A 19 14.24 -10.08 3.64
CA VAL A 19 13.85 -8.80 4.23
C VAL A 19 12.94 -8.05 3.26
N GLU A 20 12.13 -7.15 3.80
CA GLU A 20 11.28 -6.24 3.05
C GLU A 20 11.65 -4.80 3.37
N CYS A 21 11.29 -3.86 2.50
CA CYS A 21 11.49 -2.45 2.80
C CYS A 21 10.66 -2.04 4.03
N ASP A 22 11.30 -1.53 5.08
CA ASP A 22 10.61 -1.16 6.32
C ASP A 22 9.60 -0.03 6.16
N THR A 23 9.79 0.82 5.16
CA THR A 23 8.91 1.97 4.92
C THR A 23 7.68 1.57 4.12
N CYS A 24 7.87 1.10 2.88
CA CYS A 24 6.76 0.83 1.98
C CYS A 24 6.18 -0.58 2.17
N LYS A 25 6.98 -1.55 2.65
CA LYS A 25 6.60 -2.97 2.79
C LYS A 25 6.21 -3.68 1.47
N VAL A 26 6.54 -3.06 0.32
CA VAL A 26 6.20 -3.58 -1.02
C VAL A 26 7.37 -4.32 -1.67
N ILE A 27 8.55 -3.71 -1.69
CA ILE A 27 9.73 -4.35 -2.30
C ILE A 27 10.42 -5.25 -1.27
N LYS A 28 10.81 -6.44 -1.74
CA LYS A 28 11.51 -7.45 -0.96
C LYS A 28 12.94 -7.63 -1.47
N TYR A 29 13.86 -7.88 -0.55
CA TYR A 29 15.28 -8.03 -0.80
C TYR A 29 15.82 -9.28 -0.12
N CYS A 30 16.93 -9.81 -0.62
CA CYS A 30 17.63 -10.90 0.04
C CYS A 30 18.50 -10.47 1.23
N SER A 31 18.82 -9.18 1.34
CA SER A 31 19.65 -8.62 2.40
C SER A 31 19.48 -7.11 2.52
N ALA A 32 19.86 -6.55 3.67
CA ALA A 32 19.91 -5.09 3.90
C ALA A 32 20.86 -4.39 2.91
N TRP A 33 21.94 -5.05 2.48
CA TRP A 33 22.84 -4.52 1.46
C TRP A 33 22.12 -4.28 0.12
N CYS A 34 21.31 -5.24 -0.34
CA CYS A 34 20.52 -5.07 -1.56
C CYS A 34 19.47 -3.96 -1.44
N GLN A 35 18.91 -3.76 -0.25
CA GLN A 35 18.01 -2.64 0.03
C GLN A 35 18.74 -1.29 -0.06
N THR A 36 19.93 -1.16 0.53
CA THR A 36 20.74 0.07 0.45
C THR A 36 21.15 0.40 -0.98
N MET A 37 21.49 -0.62 -1.78
CA MET A 37 21.87 -0.42 -3.18
C MET A 37 20.69 0.01 -4.06
N ASP A 38 19.49 -0.52 -3.80
CA ASP A 38 18.27 -0.14 -4.53
C ASP A 38 17.65 1.17 -4.02
N GLU A 39 18.10 1.68 -2.87
CA GLU A 39 17.57 2.88 -2.22
C GLU A 39 17.37 4.06 -3.18
N PRO A 40 18.36 4.52 -3.97
CA PRO A 40 18.15 5.65 -4.88
C PRO A 40 17.11 5.39 -5.97
N ARG A 41 16.94 4.14 -6.41
CA ARG A 41 15.98 3.76 -7.45
C ARG A 41 14.57 3.62 -6.88
N HIS A 42 14.45 3.01 -5.70
CA HIS A 42 13.18 2.75 -5.04
C HIS A 42 12.64 3.97 -4.26
N ARG A 43 13.50 4.89 -3.80
CA ARG A 43 13.16 5.99 -2.87
C ARG A 43 11.90 6.75 -3.26
N LYS A 44 11.75 7.13 -4.53
CA LYS A 44 10.61 7.92 -5.01
C LYS A 44 9.30 7.14 -4.84
N ASP A 45 9.27 5.91 -5.33
CA ASP A 45 8.09 5.03 -5.23
C ASP A 45 7.81 4.66 -3.77
N CYS A 46 8.86 4.38 -3.00
CA CYS A 46 8.81 4.11 -1.57
C CYS A 46 8.10 5.22 -0.80
N HIS A 47 8.54 6.47 -1.02
CA HIS A 47 7.97 7.64 -0.36
C HIS A 47 6.52 7.86 -0.79
N ARG A 48 6.21 7.72 -2.08
CA ARG A 48 4.84 7.88 -2.56
C ARG A 48 3.89 6.88 -1.92
N ILE A 49 4.26 5.59 -1.87
CA ILE A 49 3.45 4.54 -1.23
C ILE A 49 3.24 4.85 0.25
N LYS A 50 4.31 5.29 0.94
CA LYS A 50 4.22 5.67 2.35
C LYS A 50 3.16 6.75 2.55
N VAL A 51 3.26 7.85 1.81
CA VAL A 51 2.37 9.01 1.95
C VAL A 51 0.93 8.66 1.57
N THR A 52 0.71 7.93 0.47
CA THR A 52 -0.66 7.56 0.05
C THR A 52 -1.29 6.56 1.02
N ARG A 53 -0.51 5.63 1.59
CA ARG A 53 -0.98 4.71 2.62
C ARG A 53 -1.34 5.44 3.91
N GLU A 54 -0.47 6.31 4.41
CA GLU A 54 -0.73 7.11 5.63
C GLU A 54 -2.00 7.97 5.48
N LYS A 55 -2.20 8.58 4.30
CA LYS A 55 -3.43 9.33 3.98
C LYS A 55 -4.67 8.42 4.01
N MET A 56 -4.62 7.26 3.35
CA MET A 56 -5.73 6.31 3.34
C MET A 56 -6.07 5.81 4.75
N GLU A 57 -5.06 5.48 5.56
CA GLU A 57 -5.22 5.03 6.95
C GLU A 57 -5.82 6.13 7.84
N ALA A 58 -5.43 7.39 7.64
CA ALA A 58 -5.99 8.53 8.36
C ALA A 58 -7.49 8.73 8.03
N GLU A 59 -7.86 8.71 6.75
CA GLU A 59 -9.25 8.81 6.32
C GLU A 59 -10.08 7.62 6.82
N GLU A 60 -9.54 6.40 6.76
CA GLU A 60 -10.18 5.21 7.32
C GLU A 60 -10.39 5.35 8.83
N GLY A 61 -9.36 5.80 9.55
CA GLY A 61 -9.43 6.05 10.99
C GLY A 61 -10.50 7.06 11.34
N ALA A 62 -10.61 8.15 10.57
CA ALA A 62 -11.65 9.17 10.75
C ALA A 62 -13.06 8.58 10.53
N LEU A 63 -13.25 7.78 9.46
CA LEU A 63 -14.52 7.13 9.17
C LEU A 63 -14.92 6.09 10.21
N ARG A 64 -13.95 5.35 10.78
CA ARG A 64 -14.17 4.37 11.87
C ARG A 64 -14.46 5.05 13.21
N ALA A 65 -13.81 6.17 13.50
CA ALA A 65 -14.02 6.93 14.72
C ALA A 65 -15.30 7.77 14.70
N HIS A 66 -15.96 7.89 13.54
CA HIS A 66 -17.15 8.74 13.40
C HIS A 66 -18.33 8.16 14.19
N PRO A 67 -18.90 8.90 15.17
CA PRO A 67 -19.98 8.41 16.02
C PRO A 67 -21.33 8.28 15.30
N GLY A 68 -21.37 8.63 14.01
CA GLY A 68 -22.59 8.76 13.23
C GLY A 68 -23.28 10.11 13.45
N ASN A 69 -24.03 10.56 12.46
CA ASN A 69 -24.87 11.75 12.52
C ASN A 69 -26.04 11.62 11.53
N PHE A 70 -26.84 12.67 11.38
CA PHE A 70 -27.99 12.68 10.46
C PHE A 70 -27.61 12.42 8.98
N LEU A 71 -26.41 12.81 8.57
CA LEU A 71 -25.94 12.68 7.19
C LEU A 71 -25.19 11.37 6.91
N MET A 72 -24.61 10.76 7.94
CA MET A 72 -23.75 9.60 7.80
C MET A 72 -23.90 8.66 9.01
N PRO A 73 -24.22 7.37 8.81
CA PRO A 73 -24.35 6.42 9.92
C PRO A 73 -22.99 6.15 10.59
N ALA A 74 -23.03 5.65 11.83
CA ALA A 74 -21.83 5.13 12.49
C ALA A 74 -21.35 3.85 11.77
N ASN A 75 -20.05 3.56 11.84
CA ASN A 75 -19.45 2.36 11.23
C ASN A 75 -19.83 2.18 9.75
N VAL A 76 -19.61 3.22 8.93
CA VAL A 76 -20.00 3.27 7.51
C VAL A 76 -19.55 2.06 6.68
N PHE A 77 -18.45 1.41 7.06
CA PHE A 77 -17.95 0.21 6.39
C PHE A 77 -18.89 -0.99 6.47
N GLU A 78 -19.71 -1.08 7.52
CA GLU A 78 -20.68 -2.17 7.73
C GLU A 78 -22.11 -1.71 7.45
N THR A 79 -22.44 -0.47 7.83
CA THR A 79 -23.82 0.03 7.80
C THR A 79 -24.24 0.63 6.46
N ALA A 80 -23.29 1.00 5.61
CA ALA A 80 -23.55 1.66 4.32
C ALA A 80 -23.15 0.82 3.10
N VAL A 81 -23.17 -0.52 3.20
CA VAL A 81 -22.88 -1.41 2.07
C VAL A 81 -23.83 -1.09 0.90
N GLY A 82 -23.27 -0.94 -0.31
CA GLY A 82 -24.01 -0.58 -1.51
C GLY A 82 -24.23 0.93 -1.72
N ARG A 83 -24.14 1.74 -0.66
CA ARG A 83 -24.24 3.22 -0.73
C ARG A 83 -22.99 3.95 -0.26
N PHE A 84 -21.94 3.21 0.07
CA PHE A 84 -20.73 3.74 0.69
C PHE A 84 -20.15 4.93 -0.08
N GLY A 85 -20.05 4.84 -1.41
CA GLY A 85 -19.52 5.92 -2.26
C GLY A 85 -20.41 7.16 -2.38
N GLU A 86 -21.66 7.12 -1.91
CA GLU A 86 -22.60 8.25 -1.94
C GLU A 86 -22.52 9.11 -0.67
N LEU A 87 -21.89 8.60 0.38
CA LEU A 87 -21.89 9.27 1.68
C LEU A 87 -20.89 10.44 1.74
N PRO A 88 -21.24 11.54 2.42
CA PRO A 88 -20.30 12.63 2.66
C PRO A 88 -19.09 12.12 3.44
N GLY A 89 -17.87 12.36 2.94
CA GLY A 89 -16.62 11.96 3.61
C GLY A 89 -16.02 10.63 3.14
N THR A 90 -16.82 9.67 2.66
CA THR A 90 -16.28 8.42 2.10
C THR A 90 -15.56 8.62 0.78
N ALA A 91 -15.94 9.67 0.02
CA ALA A 91 -15.27 10.06 -1.22
C ALA A 91 -13.77 10.33 -1.00
N ALA A 92 -13.39 10.99 0.11
CA ALA A 92 -11.99 11.26 0.43
C ALA A 92 -11.19 9.98 0.66
N TYR A 93 -11.76 9.03 1.43
CA TYR A 93 -11.19 7.70 1.61
C TYR A 93 -11.09 6.94 0.28
N MET A 94 -12.14 6.95 -0.55
CA MET A 94 -12.14 6.24 -1.84
C MET A 94 -11.08 6.79 -2.79
N SER A 95 -10.93 8.12 -2.86
CA SER A 95 -9.86 8.76 -3.62
C SER A 95 -8.48 8.37 -3.07
N ALA A 96 -8.28 8.42 -1.74
CA ALA A 96 -7.02 8.03 -1.12
C ALA A 96 -6.69 6.54 -1.36
N LYS A 97 -7.69 5.66 -1.33
CA LYS A 97 -7.56 4.24 -1.62
C LYS A 97 -7.19 3.97 -3.08
N LEU A 98 -7.80 4.70 -4.02
CA LEU A 98 -7.43 4.63 -5.43
C LEU A 98 -5.99 5.11 -5.64
N GLU A 99 -5.62 6.25 -5.05
CA GLU A 99 -4.24 6.76 -5.09
C GLU A 99 -3.23 5.74 -4.54
N ALA A 100 -3.55 5.10 -3.41
CA ALA A 100 -2.71 4.04 -2.84
C ALA A 100 -2.60 2.83 -3.79
N ALA A 101 -3.71 2.37 -4.38
CA ALA A 101 -3.72 1.26 -5.33
C ALA A 101 -2.89 1.57 -6.59
N LEU A 102 -3.02 2.79 -7.14
CA LEU A 102 -2.24 3.24 -8.29
C LEU A 102 -0.74 3.31 -7.93
N ALA A 103 -0.40 3.89 -6.77
CA ALA A 103 0.98 3.95 -6.29
C ALA A 103 1.62 2.56 -6.17
N LEU A 104 0.85 1.54 -5.75
CA LEU A 104 1.28 0.15 -5.70
C LEU A 104 1.47 -0.47 -7.09
N SER A 105 0.54 -0.21 -8.02
CA SER A 105 0.60 -0.76 -9.39
C SER A 105 1.80 -0.27 -10.20
N GLU A 106 2.30 0.93 -9.89
CA GLU A 106 3.45 1.52 -10.57
C GLU A 106 4.80 1.02 -10.04
N VAL A 107 4.82 0.30 -8.90
CA VAL A 107 6.05 -0.25 -8.34
C VAL A 107 6.56 -1.36 -9.24
N ARG A 108 7.74 -1.14 -9.81
CA ARG A 108 8.45 -2.16 -10.58
C ARG A 108 8.99 -3.22 -9.64
N THR A 109 8.15 -4.20 -9.30
CA THR A 109 8.61 -5.40 -8.62
C THR A 109 9.07 -6.43 -9.66
N ARG A 110 10.08 -7.25 -9.31
CA ARG A 110 10.52 -8.37 -10.17
C ARG A 110 9.64 -9.60 -10.00
N THR A 111 8.72 -9.58 -9.04
CA THR A 111 7.66 -10.58 -8.89
C THR A 111 6.59 -10.31 -9.94
N ALA A 112 6.61 -11.08 -11.03
CA ALA A 112 5.46 -11.18 -11.91
C ALA A 112 4.33 -11.89 -11.14
N VAL A 113 3.14 -11.27 -11.11
CA VAL A 113 1.88 -11.95 -10.78
C VAL A 113 1.33 -12.52 -12.06
#